data_AF-A0A8X6S0A8-F1
#
_entry.id   AF-A0A8X6S0A8-F1
#
_cell.length_a   1.000
_cell.length_b   1.000
_cell.length_c   1.000
_cell.angle_alpha   90.00
_cell.angle_beta   90.00
_cell.angle_gamma   90.00
#
_symmetry.space_group_name_H-M   'P 1'
#
loop_
_entity.id
_entity.type
_entity.pdbx_description
1 polymer ?
#
loop_
_entity_poly.entity_id
_entity_poly.type
_entity_poly.pdbx_seq_one_letter_code
_entity_poly.pdbx_strand_id
1 'polypeptide(L)'
;MSLNKLGKDELKIVAEELNLTVQEGAKIAGLKNLIVNSDAYKNDKELVQSAIDYALAEIKNKRLDSEIKLEFERIKLAQLQKQLELANIQKNLIENSDIRNPSVFETADNNNVETLLKSVKTLTIPVPSRVESYNLFFQSLEKAFKIKEVPEQFKCEILLNILGERVNNLLVHVSEEELNNYKQVEEPIVKNKERLICEEHYANTHFRTKEGKYVVSMPLKKEPSCLGNSKDIALKRLDRCGIA
;
A
#
# COMPACT_ATOMS: atom_id res chain seq x y z
N MET A 1 15.08 27.60 19.95
CA MET A 1 15.44 26.74 21.11
C MET A 1 16.88 27.04 21.54
N SER A 2 17.24 26.96 22.82
CA SER A 2 18.63 27.22 23.25
C SER A 2 19.49 25.96 23.17
N LEU A 3 20.73 26.07 22.65
CA LEU A 3 21.74 24.99 22.58
C LEU A 3 21.94 24.22 23.90
N ASN A 4 21.65 24.86 25.03
CA ASN A 4 21.79 24.24 26.35
C ASN A 4 20.86 23.05 26.57
N LYS A 5 19.71 22.99 25.87
CA LYS A 5 18.72 21.92 25.99
C LYS A 5 18.95 20.74 25.05
N LEU A 6 19.90 20.83 24.12
CA LEU A 6 20.15 19.78 23.13
C LEU A 6 21.02 18.64 23.70
N GLY A 7 20.64 17.41 23.33
CA GLY A 7 21.36 16.17 23.58
C GLY A 7 22.55 15.96 22.64
N LYS A 8 23.31 14.89 22.87
CA LYS A 8 24.57 14.62 22.17
C LYS A 8 24.38 14.45 20.65
N ASP A 9 23.36 13.71 20.24
CA ASP A 9 23.09 13.41 18.84
C ASP A 9 22.54 14.64 18.09
N GLU A 10 21.72 15.44 18.77
CA GLU A 10 21.19 16.71 18.26
C GLU A 10 22.32 17.70 17.98
N LEU A 11 23.27 17.84 18.93
CA LEU A 11 24.43 18.71 18.75
C LEU A 11 25.39 18.21 17.66
N LYS A 12 25.46 16.89 17.43
CA LYS A 12 26.27 16.32 16.36
C LYS A 12 25.71 16.71 14.98
N ILE A 13 24.40 16.54 14.78
CA ILE A 13 23.73 16.91 13.52
C ILE A 13 23.78 18.42 13.29
N VAL A 14 23.56 19.24 14.33
CA VAL A 14 23.70 20.71 14.21
C VAL A 14 25.13 21.10 13.80
N ALA A 15 26.15 20.47 14.36
CA ALA A 15 27.53 20.75 13.99
C ALA A 15 27.85 20.30 12.54
N GLU A 16 27.31 19.16 12.11
CA GLU A 16 27.43 18.69 10.72
C GLU A 16 26.76 19.66 9.73
N GLU A 17 25.55 20.15 10.02
CA GLU A 17 24.84 21.14 9.20
C GLU A 17 25.56 22.50 9.14
N LEU A 18 26.25 22.88 10.22
CA LEU A 18 27.10 24.07 10.26
C LEU A 18 28.49 23.86 9.62
N ASN A 19 28.73 22.72 8.97
CA ASN A 19 30.00 22.32 8.35
C ASN A 19 31.19 22.31 9.32
N LEU A 20 30.92 21.98 10.58
CA LEU A 20 31.94 21.88 11.63
C LEU A 20 32.45 20.45 11.74
N THR A 21 33.76 20.27 11.77
CA THR A 21 34.38 18.95 11.91
C THR A 21 34.16 18.39 13.31
N VAL A 22 33.26 17.41 13.43
CA VAL A 22 32.98 16.73 14.71
C VAL A 22 33.91 15.53 14.88
N GLN A 23 34.73 15.55 15.94
CA GLN A 23 35.53 14.38 16.31
C GLN A 23 34.65 13.25 16.85
N GLU A 24 34.92 12.02 16.40
CA GLU A 24 34.18 10.83 16.81
C GLU A 24 34.49 10.51 18.29
N GLY A 25 33.50 10.71 19.16
CA GLY A 25 33.65 10.60 20.62
C GLY A 25 33.62 11.91 21.41
N ALA A 26 33.45 13.07 20.74
CA ALA A 26 33.34 14.36 21.41
C ALA A 26 32.24 14.38 22.49
N LYS A 27 32.56 14.97 23.66
CA LYS A 27 31.60 15.16 24.77
C LYS A 27 30.63 16.29 24.45
N ILE A 28 29.43 16.26 25.05
CA ILE A 28 28.37 17.27 24.88
C ILE A 28 28.91 18.70 25.09
N ALA A 29 29.72 18.91 26.14
CA ALA A 29 30.33 20.21 26.41
C ALA A 29 31.31 20.67 25.31
N GLY A 30 32.06 19.72 24.72
CA GLY A 30 32.96 19.98 23.61
C GLY A 30 32.22 20.40 22.34
N LEU A 31 31.13 19.69 22.00
CA LEU A 31 30.26 20.02 20.86
C LEU A 31 29.61 21.39 21.01
N LYS A 32 29.09 21.70 22.21
CA LYS A 32 28.51 23.01 22.52
C LYS A 32 29.52 24.14 22.32
N ASN A 33 30.72 23.98 22.85
CA ASN A 33 31.78 24.98 22.70
C ASN A 33 32.20 25.15 21.23
N LEU A 34 32.22 24.06 20.46
CA LEU A 34 32.57 24.09 19.04
C LEU A 34 31.54 24.89 18.23
N ILE A 35 30.26 24.68 18.48
CA ILE A 35 29.16 25.44 17.84
C ILE A 35 29.19 26.91 18.28
N VAL A 36 29.28 27.18 19.58
CA VAL A 36 29.25 28.55 20.13
C VAL A 36 30.44 29.39 19.67
N ASN A 37 31.61 28.77 19.48
CA ASN A 37 32.79 29.46 19.00
C ASN A 37 32.82 29.66 17.48
N SER A 38 31.95 28.98 16.72
CA SER A 38 31.87 29.08 15.27
C SER A 38 31.44 30.48 14.81
N ASP A 39 31.91 30.87 13.62
CA ASP A 39 31.54 32.16 13.01
C ASP A 39 30.05 32.20 12.65
N ALA A 40 29.47 31.05 12.29
CA ALA A 40 28.04 30.93 12.02
C ALA A 40 27.20 31.28 13.26
N TYR A 41 27.63 30.88 14.45
CA TYR A 41 26.91 31.20 15.69
C TYR A 41 26.98 32.66 16.09
N LYS A 42 28.09 33.34 15.77
CA LYS A 42 28.30 34.76 16.11
C LYS A 42 27.64 35.69 15.11
N ASN A 43 27.60 35.30 13.84
CA ASN A 43 27.17 36.16 12.74
C ASN A 43 25.71 35.93 12.33
N ASP A 44 25.19 34.70 12.44
CA ASP A 44 23.86 34.36 11.95
C ASP A 44 23.10 33.42 12.91
N LYS A 45 22.35 34.06 13.82
CA LYS A 45 21.56 33.37 14.84
C LYS A 45 20.35 32.64 14.25
N GLU A 46 19.83 33.08 13.10
CA GLU A 46 18.71 32.41 12.41
C GLU A 46 19.16 31.13 11.74
N LEU A 47 20.34 31.14 11.12
CA LEU A 47 20.95 29.96 10.50
C LEU A 47 21.17 28.85 11.54
N VAL A 48 21.69 29.19 12.72
CA VAL A 48 21.83 28.22 13.83
C VAL A 48 20.47 27.69 14.28
N GLN A 49 19.44 28.55 14.35
CA GLN A 49 18.11 28.11 14.76
C GLN A 49 17.50 27.16 13.73
N SER A 50 17.67 27.43 12.44
CA SER A 50 17.26 26.53 11.35
C SER A 50 17.99 25.18 11.41
N ALA A 51 19.29 25.19 11.69
CA ALA A 51 20.06 23.96 11.87
C ALA A 51 19.57 23.13 13.07
N ILE A 52 19.19 23.80 14.18
CA ILE A 52 18.56 23.14 15.34
C ILE A 52 17.22 22.52 14.98
N ASP A 53 16.37 23.25 14.27
CA ASP A 53 15.02 22.77 13.92
C ASP A 53 15.10 21.59 12.94
N TYR A 54 16.04 21.62 11.99
CA TYR A 54 16.35 20.50 11.12
C TYR A 54 16.85 19.28 11.89
N ALA A 55 17.81 19.45 12.80
CA ALA A 55 18.36 18.35 13.59
C ALA A 55 17.28 17.63 14.43
N LEU A 56 16.34 18.39 15.00
CA LEU A 56 15.20 17.84 15.74
C LEU A 56 14.25 17.05 14.83
N ALA A 57 13.95 17.57 13.63
CA ALA A 57 13.12 16.89 12.66
C ALA A 57 13.78 15.58 12.18
N GLU A 58 15.08 15.62 11.90
CA GLU A 58 15.86 14.49 11.40
C GLU A 58 15.92 13.34 12.43
N ILE A 59 16.14 13.65 13.71
CA ILE A 59 16.13 12.63 14.78
C ILE A 59 14.74 12.02 14.95
N LYS A 60 13.68 12.85 14.87
CA LYS A 60 12.30 12.36 14.97
C LYS A 60 11.97 11.41 13.82
N ASN A 61 12.38 11.73 12.59
CA ASN A 61 12.21 10.86 11.43
C ASN A 61 12.97 9.54 11.59
N LYS A 62 14.25 9.59 12.01
CA LYS A 62 15.06 8.39 12.27
C LYS A 62 14.46 7.47 13.34
N ARG A 63 13.86 8.05 14.40
CA ARG A 63 13.15 7.29 15.43
C ARG A 63 11.89 6.63 14.87
N LEU A 64 11.10 7.37 14.11
CA LEU A 64 9.89 6.85 13.47
C LEU A 64 10.21 5.71 12.50
N ASP A 65 11.25 5.85 11.67
CA ASP A 65 11.69 4.79 10.74
C ASP A 65 12.14 3.54 11.49
N SER A 66 12.84 3.71 12.61
CA SER A 66 13.26 2.60 13.46
C SER A 66 12.07 1.89 14.11
N GLU A 67 11.07 2.66 14.55
CA GLU A 67 9.84 2.14 15.14
C GLU A 67 8.98 1.38 14.13
N ILE A 68 8.82 1.90 12.91
CA ILE A 68 8.14 1.23 11.79
C ILE A 68 8.84 -0.09 11.44
N LYS A 69 10.18 -0.09 11.37
CA LYS A 69 10.95 -1.33 11.12
C LYS A 69 10.71 -2.38 12.19
N LEU A 70 10.66 -1.96 13.46
CA LEU A 70 10.44 -2.85 14.60
C LEU A 70 9.02 -3.42 14.59
N GLU A 71 8.00 -2.62 14.26
CA GLU A 71 6.63 -3.11 14.08
C GLU A 71 6.52 -4.12 12.93
N PHE A 72 7.17 -3.86 11.80
CA PHE A 72 7.17 -4.79 10.67
C PHE A 72 7.77 -6.15 11.04
N GLU A 73 8.90 -6.16 11.76
CA GLU A 73 9.50 -7.41 12.27
C GLU A 73 8.60 -8.14 13.26
N ARG A 74 7.89 -7.42 14.13
CA ARG A 74 6.90 -8.01 15.05
C ARG A 74 5.76 -8.68 14.32
N ILE A 75 5.20 -8.04 13.29
CA ILE A 75 4.12 -8.61 12.47
C ILE A 75 4.62 -9.88 11.78
N LYS A 76 5.83 -9.84 11.20
CA LYS A 76 6.44 -10.99 10.54
C LYS A 76 6.66 -12.16 11.50
N LEU A 77 7.11 -11.89 12.72
CA LEU A 77 7.27 -12.92 13.76
C LEU A 77 5.93 -13.55 14.16
N ALA A 78 4.88 -12.74 14.35
CA ALA A 78 3.56 -13.24 14.70
C ALA A 78 2.98 -14.16 13.61
N GLN A 79 3.19 -13.82 12.33
CA GLN A 79 2.80 -14.67 11.21
C GLN A 79 3.55 -16.02 11.22
N LEU A 80 4.86 -15.99 11.47
CA LEU A 80 5.68 -17.21 11.51
C LEU A 80 5.27 -18.13 12.68
N GLN A 81 4.99 -17.55 13.85
CA GLN A 81 4.51 -18.29 15.02
C GLN A 81 3.17 -18.96 14.74
N LYS A 82 2.23 -18.26 14.10
CA LYS A 82 0.94 -18.82 13.70
C LYS A 82 1.11 -19.99 12.72
N GLN A 83 2.04 -19.88 11.75
CA GLN A 83 2.34 -20.98 10.84
C GLN A 83 2.91 -22.20 11.57
N LEU A 84 3.81 -21.98 12.54
CA LEU A 84 4.41 -23.05 13.34
C LEU A 84 3.37 -23.72 14.24
N GLU A 85 2.46 -22.95 14.84
CA GLU A 85 1.34 -23.46 15.62
C GLU A 85 0.41 -24.33 14.76
N LEU A 86 0.03 -23.87 13.57
CA LEU A 86 -0.76 -24.66 12.62
C LEU A 86 -0.05 -25.96 12.20
N ALA A 87 1.26 -25.90 11.93
CA ALA A 87 2.05 -27.07 11.60
C ALA A 87 2.14 -28.06 12.77
N ASN A 88 2.25 -27.57 14.01
CA ASN A 88 2.24 -28.41 15.21
C ASN A 88 0.87 -29.04 15.46
N ILE A 89 -0.23 -28.31 15.24
CA ILE A 89 -1.59 -28.86 15.31
C ILE A 89 -1.76 -29.96 14.27
N GLN A 90 -1.33 -29.73 13.02
CA GLN A 90 -1.35 -30.74 11.96
C GLN A 90 -0.53 -31.98 12.34
N LYS A 91 0.68 -31.79 12.89
CA LYS A 91 1.54 -32.89 13.32
C LYS A 91 0.94 -33.68 14.48
N ASN A 92 0.36 -33.01 15.48
CA ASN A 92 -0.33 -33.67 16.60
C ASN A 92 -1.58 -34.43 16.14
N LEU A 93 -2.31 -33.91 15.14
CA LEU A 93 -3.43 -34.64 14.53
C LEU A 93 -2.96 -35.93 13.83
N ILE A 94 -1.78 -35.90 13.20
CA ILE A 94 -1.17 -37.07 12.55
C ILE A 94 -0.64 -38.07 13.59
N GLU A 95 0.05 -37.62 14.64
CA GLU A 95 0.63 -38.50 15.68
C GLU A 95 -0.43 -39.22 16.55
N ASN A 96 -1.63 -38.66 16.71
CA ASN A 96 -2.73 -39.32 17.43
C ASN A 96 -3.54 -40.31 16.57
N SER A 97 -3.20 -40.46 15.27
CA SER A 97 -3.95 -41.29 14.32
C SER A 97 -3.34 -42.67 14.03
N ASP A 98 -2.21 -43.03 14.64
CA ASP A 98 -1.55 -44.32 14.40
C ASP A 98 -2.20 -45.50 15.16
N ILE A 99 -3.41 -45.89 14.74
CA ILE A 99 -3.76 -47.31 14.53
C ILE A 99 -4.73 -47.40 13.33
N ARG A 100 -4.18 -47.58 12.12
CA ARG A 100 -4.66 -48.44 10.99
C ARG A 100 -4.40 -47.78 9.63
N ASN A 101 -3.58 -48.50 8.85
CA ASN A 101 -3.56 -48.61 7.37
C ASN A 101 -3.51 -47.34 6.50
N PRO A 102 -2.73 -47.37 5.40
CA PRO A 102 -2.70 -46.30 4.41
C PRO A 102 -3.93 -46.41 3.49
N SER A 103 -5.09 -45.96 3.94
CA SER A 103 -6.14 -45.44 3.05
C SER A 103 -7.17 -44.60 3.83
N VAL A 104 -7.54 -43.48 3.22
CA VAL A 104 -8.77 -42.71 3.49
C VAL A 104 -8.80 -41.91 4.80
N PHE A 105 -8.63 -40.59 4.67
CA PHE A 105 -9.45 -39.60 5.38
C PHE A 105 -9.70 -38.41 4.45
N GLU A 106 -10.44 -38.69 3.39
CA GLU A 106 -11.28 -37.68 2.75
C GLU A 106 -12.43 -37.38 3.72
N THR A 107 -12.51 -36.14 4.21
CA THR A 107 -13.69 -35.66 4.90
C THR A 107 -14.78 -35.46 3.84
N ALA A 108 -15.88 -36.19 3.98
CA ALA A 108 -16.91 -36.41 2.96
C ALA A 108 -17.60 -35.15 2.41
N ASP A 109 -17.37 -33.97 2.98
CA ASP A 109 -17.94 -32.70 2.50
C ASP A 109 -17.02 -31.95 1.52
N ASN A 110 -15.69 -32.07 1.65
CA ASN A 110 -14.73 -31.38 0.76
C ASN A 110 -14.65 -32.02 -0.63
N ASN A 111 -14.85 -33.33 -0.72
CA ASN A 111 -14.88 -34.05 -1.99
C ASN A 111 -15.97 -33.50 -2.93
N ASN A 112 -17.10 -33.06 -2.39
CA ASN A 112 -18.20 -32.54 -3.20
C ASN A 112 -17.86 -31.16 -3.79
N VAL A 113 -17.38 -30.23 -2.96
CA VAL A 113 -16.99 -28.88 -3.41
C VAL A 113 -15.81 -28.94 -4.38
N GLU A 114 -14.80 -29.78 -4.12
CA GLU A 114 -13.65 -29.91 -5.00
C GLU A 114 -13.99 -30.60 -6.33
N THR A 115 -14.90 -31.58 -6.31
CA THR A 115 -15.43 -32.22 -7.52
C THR A 115 -16.29 -31.25 -8.32
N LEU A 116 -17.15 -30.47 -7.65
CA LEU A 116 -17.92 -29.40 -8.26
C LEU A 116 -17.00 -28.34 -8.87
N LEU A 117 -15.98 -27.89 -8.14
CA LEU A 117 -14.96 -26.94 -8.61
C LEU A 117 -14.24 -27.45 -9.88
N LYS A 118 -13.79 -28.71 -9.89
CA LYS A 118 -13.15 -29.33 -11.07
C LYS A 118 -14.13 -29.42 -12.25
N SER A 119 -15.39 -29.77 -11.99
CA SER A 119 -16.42 -29.89 -13.01
C SER A 119 -16.87 -28.54 -13.58
N VAL A 120 -16.89 -27.49 -12.75
CA VAL A 120 -17.19 -26.13 -13.19
C VAL A 120 -16.01 -25.56 -13.96
N LYS A 121 -14.77 -25.73 -13.47
CA LYS A 121 -13.53 -25.29 -14.15
C LYS A 121 -13.39 -25.86 -15.57
N THR A 122 -13.82 -27.11 -15.78
CA THR A 122 -13.79 -27.74 -17.11
C THR A 122 -14.88 -27.23 -18.06
N LEU A 123 -15.98 -26.70 -17.53
CA LEU A 123 -17.11 -26.16 -18.31
C LEU A 123 -17.03 -24.64 -18.51
N THR A 124 -16.15 -23.95 -17.80
CA THR A 124 -15.96 -22.50 -17.88
C THR A 124 -14.79 -22.13 -18.78
N ILE A 125 -14.90 -21.01 -19.50
CA ILE A 125 -13.76 -20.41 -20.18
C ILE A 125 -12.67 -20.00 -19.16
N PRO A 126 -11.38 -19.99 -19.56
CA PRO A 126 -10.31 -19.57 -18.66
C PRO A 126 -10.52 -18.14 -18.17
N VAL A 127 -10.04 -17.85 -16.95
CA VAL A 127 -10.17 -16.53 -16.31
C VAL A 127 -9.57 -15.44 -17.21
N PRO A 128 -10.39 -14.51 -17.74
CA PRO A 128 -9.91 -13.48 -18.64
C PRO A 128 -8.88 -12.55 -17.98
N SER A 129 -7.96 -12.04 -18.78
CA SER A 129 -7.02 -10.99 -18.36
C SER A 129 -7.56 -9.58 -18.59
N ARG A 130 -8.56 -9.43 -19.47
CA ARG A 130 -9.17 -8.15 -19.85
C ARG A 130 -10.59 -8.07 -19.31
N VAL A 131 -10.96 -6.90 -18.77
CA VAL A 131 -12.27 -6.66 -18.12
C VAL A 131 -13.45 -6.81 -19.07
N GLU A 132 -13.27 -6.49 -20.35
CA GLU A 132 -14.31 -6.59 -21.38
C GLU A 132 -14.79 -8.04 -21.60
N SER A 133 -13.90 -9.00 -21.33
CA SER A 133 -14.16 -10.43 -21.49
C SER A 133 -14.77 -11.08 -20.24
N TYR A 134 -14.86 -10.37 -19.10
CA TYR A 134 -15.42 -10.94 -17.87
C TYR A 134 -16.91 -11.22 -17.99
N ASN A 135 -17.67 -10.42 -18.76
CA ASN A 135 -19.09 -10.67 -18.99
C ASN A 135 -19.32 -12.06 -19.62
N LEU A 136 -18.52 -12.42 -20.64
CA LEU A 136 -18.61 -13.76 -21.26
C LEU A 136 -18.19 -14.87 -20.30
N PHE A 137 -17.22 -14.60 -19.43
CA PHE A 137 -16.79 -15.53 -18.38
C PHE A 137 -17.91 -15.79 -17.37
N PHE A 138 -18.56 -14.75 -16.85
CA PHE A 138 -19.68 -14.89 -15.92
C PHE A 138 -20.87 -15.60 -16.56
N GLN A 139 -21.21 -15.30 -17.82
CA GLN A 139 -22.24 -16.05 -18.55
C GLN A 139 -21.90 -17.53 -18.71
N SER A 140 -20.64 -17.87 -18.97
CA SER A 140 -20.17 -19.26 -19.04
C SER A 140 -20.24 -19.94 -17.68
N LEU A 141 -19.90 -19.21 -16.62
CA LEU A 141 -19.91 -19.69 -15.24
C LEU A 141 -21.34 -19.93 -14.72
N GLU A 142 -22.26 -19.01 -14.98
CA GLU A 142 -23.67 -19.20 -14.65
C GLU A 142 -24.27 -20.42 -15.35
N LYS A 143 -23.90 -20.65 -16.62
CA LYS A 143 -24.31 -21.85 -17.36
C LYS A 143 -23.75 -23.11 -16.70
N ALA A 144 -22.46 -23.10 -16.33
CA ALA A 144 -21.84 -24.23 -15.63
C ALA A 144 -22.51 -24.52 -14.27
N PHE A 145 -22.85 -23.48 -13.50
CA PHE A 145 -23.58 -23.61 -12.24
C PHE A 145 -24.99 -24.17 -12.40
N LYS A 146 -25.71 -23.78 -13.46
CA LYS A 146 -27.02 -24.34 -13.79
C LYS A 146 -26.93 -25.81 -14.23
N ILE A 147 -25.93 -26.17 -15.02
CA ILE A 147 -25.72 -27.55 -15.52
C ILE A 147 -25.36 -28.51 -14.37
N LYS A 148 -24.61 -28.02 -13.38
CA LYS A 148 -24.13 -28.82 -12.24
C LYS A 148 -24.98 -28.65 -10.98
N GLU A 149 -26.09 -27.92 -11.06
CA GLU A 149 -27.00 -27.64 -9.94
C GLU A 149 -26.27 -27.19 -8.66
N VAL A 150 -25.32 -26.26 -8.82
CA VAL A 150 -24.48 -25.80 -7.70
C VAL A 150 -25.33 -25.02 -6.68
N PRO A 151 -25.36 -25.41 -5.39
CA PRO A 151 -26.07 -24.68 -4.36
C PRO A 151 -25.55 -23.25 -4.20
N GLU A 152 -26.44 -22.29 -3.92
CA GLU A 152 -26.12 -20.85 -3.77
C GLU A 152 -24.94 -20.61 -2.82
N GLN A 153 -24.88 -21.41 -1.75
CA GLN A 153 -23.90 -21.37 -0.67
C GLN A 153 -22.46 -21.60 -1.15
N PHE A 154 -22.28 -22.43 -2.18
CA PHE A 154 -20.95 -22.81 -2.69
C PHE A 154 -20.54 -22.01 -3.94
N LYS A 155 -21.45 -21.21 -4.53
CA LYS A 155 -21.14 -20.44 -5.76
C LYS A 155 -20.05 -19.41 -5.53
N CYS A 156 -20.09 -18.69 -4.40
CA CYS A 156 -19.06 -17.72 -4.03
C CYS A 156 -17.72 -18.40 -3.78
N GLU A 157 -17.71 -19.47 -2.99
CA GLU A 157 -16.48 -20.21 -2.70
C GLU A 157 -15.83 -20.78 -3.97
N ILE A 158 -16.62 -21.34 -4.88
CA ILE A 158 -16.14 -21.84 -6.17
C ILE A 158 -15.63 -20.70 -7.05
N LEU A 159 -16.34 -19.56 -7.11
CA LEU A 159 -15.92 -18.38 -7.85
C LEU A 159 -14.56 -17.85 -7.37
N LEU A 160 -14.39 -17.70 -6.05
CA LEU A 160 -13.14 -17.24 -5.43
C LEU A 160 -11.99 -18.20 -5.73
N ASN A 161 -12.24 -19.52 -5.68
CA ASN A 161 -11.26 -20.55 -6.03
C ASN A 161 -10.92 -20.63 -7.54
N ILE A 162 -11.80 -20.15 -8.42
CA ILE A 162 -11.53 -20.04 -9.85
C ILE A 162 -10.69 -18.80 -10.15
N LEU A 163 -11.01 -17.67 -9.50
CA LEU A 163 -10.32 -16.40 -9.71
C LEU A 163 -8.97 -16.31 -8.97
N GLY A 164 -8.83 -17.00 -7.85
CA GLY A 164 -7.59 -17.14 -7.08
C GLY A 164 -7.02 -15.80 -6.64
N GLU A 165 -5.70 -15.63 -6.83
CA GLU A 165 -4.95 -14.43 -6.41
C GLU A 165 -5.43 -13.13 -7.10
N ARG A 166 -6.02 -13.23 -8.30
CA ARG A 166 -6.51 -12.04 -9.04
C ARG A 166 -7.65 -11.34 -8.32
N VAL A 167 -8.38 -12.07 -7.49
CA VAL A 167 -9.51 -11.55 -6.73
C VAL A 167 -9.07 -10.71 -5.53
N ASN A 168 -7.92 -10.99 -4.92
CA ASN A 168 -7.42 -10.23 -3.77
C ASN A 168 -7.18 -8.76 -4.09
N ASN A 169 -6.68 -8.47 -5.30
CA ASN A 169 -6.48 -7.10 -5.78
C ASN A 169 -7.81 -6.40 -6.12
N LEU A 170 -8.85 -7.15 -6.47
CA LEU A 170 -10.18 -6.62 -6.83
C LEU A 170 -11.12 -6.48 -5.62
N LEU A 171 -10.90 -7.27 -4.56
CA LEU A 171 -11.72 -7.31 -3.34
C LEU A 171 -11.20 -6.46 -2.18
N VAL A 172 -10.13 -5.67 -2.36
CA VAL A 172 -9.55 -4.78 -1.31
C VAL A 172 -10.61 -3.86 -0.66
N HIS A 173 -11.72 -3.60 -1.35
CA HIS A 173 -12.82 -2.74 -0.90
C HIS A 173 -14.20 -3.44 -0.83
N VAL A 174 -14.24 -4.76 -0.65
CA VAL A 174 -15.48 -5.54 -0.49
C VAL A 174 -15.56 -6.05 0.95
N SER A 175 -16.70 -5.85 1.60
CA SER A 175 -16.92 -6.26 2.99
C SER A 175 -17.19 -7.77 3.10
N GLU A 176 -16.94 -8.37 4.27
CA GLU A 176 -17.19 -9.81 4.52
C GLU A 176 -18.67 -10.21 4.31
N GLU A 177 -19.59 -9.27 4.51
CA GLU A 177 -21.04 -9.49 4.33
C GLU A 177 -21.43 -9.59 2.84
N GLU A 178 -20.75 -8.85 1.95
CA GLU A 178 -20.97 -8.85 0.50
C GLU A 178 -20.38 -10.10 -0.19
N LEU A 179 -19.45 -10.80 0.48
CA LEU A 179 -18.80 -12.00 -0.04
C LEU A 179 -19.73 -13.23 -0.06
N ASN A 180 -20.82 -13.19 0.69
CA ASN A 180 -21.80 -14.28 0.80
C ASN A 180 -22.82 -14.31 -0.35
N ASN A 181 -22.83 -13.32 -1.25
CA ASN A 181 -23.80 -13.24 -2.34
C ASN A 181 -23.12 -13.13 -3.72
N TYR A 182 -23.27 -14.17 -4.54
CA TYR A 182 -22.64 -14.29 -5.87
C TYR A 182 -22.88 -13.07 -6.76
N LYS A 183 -24.11 -12.52 -6.74
CA LYS A 183 -24.49 -11.37 -7.59
C LYS A 183 -23.85 -10.05 -7.15
N GLN A 184 -23.52 -9.92 -5.86
CA GLN A 184 -22.87 -8.72 -5.33
C GLN A 184 -21.36 -8.73 -5.57
N VAL A 185 -20.76 -9.91 -5.77
CA VAL A 185 -19.35 -10.09 -6.09
C VAL A 185 -19.07 -9.89 -7.59
N GLU A 186 -20.04 -10.15 -8.47
CA GLU A 186 -19.92 -9.95 -9.91
C GLU A 186 -19.69 -8.48 -10.31
N GLU A 187 -20.46 -7.56 -9.73
CA GLU A 187 -20.37 -6.12 -10.05
C GLU A 187 -18.99 -5.51 -9.80
N PRO A 188 -18.33 -5.66 -8.64
CA PRO A 188 -17.01 -5.07 -8.39
C PRO A 188 -15.92 -5.70 -9.27
N ILE A 189 -16.05 -6.97 -9.65
CA ILE A 189 -15.09 -7.65 -10.55
C ILE A 189 -15.22 -7.11 -11.99
N VAL A 190 -16.44 -6.92 -12.49
CA VAL A 190 -16.69 -6.38 -13.84
C VAL A 190 -16.35 -4.89 -13.92
N LYS A 191 -16.70 -4.12 -12.87
CA LYS A 191 -16.57 -2.66 -12.89
C LYS A 191 -15.21 -2.16 -12.44
N ASN A 192 -14.35 -3.01 -11.86
CA ASN A 192 -13.01 -2.71 -11.35
C ASN A 192 -12.94 -1.30 -10.73
N LYS A 193 -13.33 -1.17 -9.45
CA LYS A 193 -13.53 0.13 -8.78
C LYS A 193 -12.37 1.12 -9.01
N GLU A 194 -11.12 0.65 -9.12
CA GLU A 194 -9.96 1.48 -9.46
C GLU A 194 -10.05 2.11 -10.86
N ARG A 195 -10.55 1.38 -11.86
CA ARG A 195 -10.80 1.90 -13.21
C ARG A 195 -11.83 3.02 -13.19
N LEU A 196 -12.92 2.87 -12.43
CA LEU A 196 -13.92 3.93 -12.29
C LEU A 196 -13.32 5.20 -11.67
N ILE A 197 -12.51 5.03 -10.61
CA ILE A 197 -11.80 6.14 -9.98
C ILE A 197 -10.83 6.80 -10.97
N CYS A 198 -10.09 6.02 -11.76
CA CYS A 198 -9.17 6.52 -12.78
C CYS A 198 -9.90 7.23 -13.93
N GLU A 199 -11.03 6.70 -14.41
CA GLU A 199 -11.84 7.30 -15.48
C GLU A 199 -12.51 8.60 -15.01
N GLU A 200 -13.05 8.62 -13.78
CA GLU A 200 -13.58 9.83 -13.15
C GLU A 200 -12.48 10.88 -12.95
N HIS A 201 -11.32 10.47 -12.45
CA HIS A 201 -10.17 11.36 -12.30
C HIS A 201 -9.75 11.92 -13.65
N TYR A 202 -9.67 11.10 -14.71
CA TYR A 202 -9.33 11.56 -16.05
C TYR A 202 -10.34 12.55 -16.59
N ALA A 203 -11.65 12.27 -16.49
CA ALA A 203 -12.71 13.18 -16.93
C ALA A 203 -12.67 14.53 -16.20
N ASN A 204 -12.34 14.52 -14.90
CA ASN A 204 -12.25 15.73 -14.09
C ASN A 204 -10.96 16.54 -14.34
N THR A 205 -9.89 15.86 -14.75
CA THR A 205 -8.57 16.49 -14.94
C THR A 205 -8.23 16.80 -16.38
N HIS A 206 -8.86 16.13 -17.36
CA HIS A 206 -8.54 16.25 -18.78
C HIS A 206 -9.79 16.60 -19.57
N PHE A 207 -9.83 17.83 -20.11
CA PHE A 207 -10.95 18.26 -20.93
C PHE A 207 -10.51 19.26 -22.01
N ARG A 208 -11.34 19.41 -23.05
CA ARG A 208 -11.19 20.47 -24.04
C ARG A 208 -12.17 21.59 -23.74
N THR A 209 -11.67 22.81 -23.77
CA THR A 209 -12.52 24.01 -23.76
C THR A 209 -13.32 24.10 -25.05
N LYS A 210 -14.40 24.89 -25.05
CA LYS A 210 -15.23 25.13 -26.25
C LYS A 210 -14.44 25.77 -27.40
N GLU A 211 -13.30 26.40 -27.09
CA GLU A 211 -12.35 27.01 -28.03
C GLU A 211 -11.34 25.98 -28.60
N GLY A 212 -11.43 24.71 -28.20
CA GLY A 212 -10.57 23.63 -28.69
C GLY A 212 -9.25 23.45 -27.93
N LYS A 213 -8.94 24.32 -26.97
CA LYS A 213 -7.74 24.20 -26.13
C LYS A 213 -7.86 23.01 -25.18
N TYR A 214 -6.85 22.14 -25.20
CA TYR A 214 -6.73 21.00 -24.27
C TYR A 214 -6.21 21.47 -22.91
N VAL A 215 -6.91 21.12 -21.84
CA VAL A 215 -6.60 21.52 -20.46
C VAL A 215 -6.35 20.28 -19.62
N VAL A 216 -5.25 20.30 -18.88
CA VAL A 216 -4.90 19.30 -17.86
C VAL A 216 -4.87 20.01 -16.51
N SER A 217 -5.81 19.66 -15.63
CA SER A 217 -5.91 20.17 -14.27
C SER A 217 -5.21 19.19 -13.33
N MET A 218 -4.19 19.66 -12.61
CA MET A 218 -3.55 18.87 -11.56
C MET A 218 -4.06 19.32 -10.19
N PRO A 219 -4.95 18.54 -9.53
CA PRO A 219 -5.47 18.90 -8.22
C PRO A 219 -4.36 18.86 -7.17
N LEU A 220 -4.30 19.90 -6.34
CA LEU A 220 -3.35 19.98 -5.22
C LEU A 220 -3.90 19.20 -4.02
N LYS A 221 -3.04 18.47 -3.31
CA LYS A 221 -3.43 17.69 -2.11
C LYS A 221 -4.05 18.54 -1.00
N LYS A 222 -3.72 19.83 -0.95
CA LYS A 222 -4.33 20.86 -0.11
C LYS A 222 -4.37 22.14 -0.93
N GLU A 223 -5.44 22.92 -0.82
CA GLU A 223 -5.48 24.25 -1.41
C GLU A 223 -4.41 25.13 -0.73
N PRO A 224 -3.42 25.63 -1.49
CA PRO A 224 -2.41 26.50 -0.92
C PRO A 224 -3.05 27.86 -0.60
N SER A 225 -2.73 28.42 0.57
CA SER A 225 -3.24 29.73 0.99
C SER A 225 -2.83 30.86 0.05
N CYS A 226 -1.74 30.71 -0.70
CA CYS A 226 -1.42 31.53 -1.85
C CYS A 226 -0.45 30.80 -2.79
N LEU A 227 -0.52 31.10 -4.09
CA LEU A 227 0.42 30.60 -5.10
C LEU A 227 1.61 31.55 -5.32
N GLY A 228 1.66 32.68 -4.60
CA GLY A 228 2.67 33.73 -4.79
C GLY A 228 2.78 34.18 -6.26
N ASN A 229 4.00 34.48 -6.71
CA ASN A 229 4.29 34.90 -8.09
C ASN A 229 4.57 33.72 -9.04
N SER A 230 4.18 32.49 -8.67
CA SER A 230 4.53 31.28 -9.43
C SER A 230 3.99 31.28 -10.86
N LYS A 231 2.77 31.80 -11.07
CA LYS A 231 2.16 31.97 -12.40
C LYS A 231 2.99 32.90 -13.30
N ASP A 232 3.39 34.06 -12.78
CA ASP A 232 4.14 35.06 -13.56
C ASP A 232 5.56 34.57 -13.90
N ILE A 233 6.18 33.82 -12.98
CA ILE A 233 7.49 33.20 -13.21
C ILE A 233 7.38 32.10 -14.27
N ALA A 234 6.33 31.27 -14.22
CA ALA A 234 6.10 30.22 -15.20
C ALA A 234 5.85 30.80 -16.59
N LEU A 235 5.02 31.84 -16.71
CA LEU A 235 4.77 32.53 -17.98
C LEU A 235 6.04 33.16 -18.55
N LYS A 236 6.80 33.91 -17.73
CA LYS A 236 8.09 34.49 -18.17
C LYS A 236 9.11 33.46 -18.64
N ARG A 237 9.08 32.23 -18.09
CA ARG A 237 9.96 31.13 -18.52
C ARG A 237 9.44 30.45 -19.79
N LEU A 238 8.12 30.28 -19.91
CA LEU A 238 7.49 29.72 -21.09
C LEU A 238 7.71 30.61 -22.32
N ASP A 239 7.55 31.93 -22.16
CA ASP A 239 7.80 32.92 -23.22
C ASP A 239 9.27 32.91 -23.67
N ARG A 240 10.20 32.60 -22.75
CA ARG A 240 11.63 32.42 -23.09
C ARG A 240 11.93 31.11 -23.83
N CYS A 241 11.08 30.10 -23.71
CA CYS A 241 11.24 28.83 -24.42
C CYS A 241 10.76 28.89 -25.87
N GLY A 242 10.17 30.01 -26.33
CA GLY A 242 9.86 30.23 -27.74
C GLY A 242 8.78 29.30 -28.31
N ILE A 243 7.91 28.75 -27.47
CA ILE A 243 6.75 27.96 -27.91
C ILE A 243 5.54 28.90 -27.93
N ALA A 244 5.43 29.67 -29.00
CA ALA A 244 4.23 30.38 -29.43
C ALA A 244 3.93 29.99 -30.87
#